data_AF-A0A4Q0AKI5-F1
#
_entry.id   AF-A0A4Q0AKI5-F1
#
_cell.length_a   1.000
_cell.length_b   1.000
_cell.length_c   1.000
_cell.angle_alpha   90.00
_cell.angle_beta   90.00
_cell.angle_gamma   90.00
#
_symmetry.space_group_name_H-M   'P 1'
#
loop_
_entity.id
_entity.type
_entity.pdbx_description
1 polymer ?
#
loop_
_entity_poly.entity_id
_entity_poly.type
_entity_poly.pdbx_seq_one_letter_code
_entity_poly.pdbx_strand_id
1 'polypeptide(L)'
;MLYGWLGAIAGQLANFAQAGGGGSSSDSGGSGVFLLGYVPMHAVGYAIRRKTRNNIALWYSGQLLGWALAAVYTVFWIILGVSSRRSSNRFLLWSAAALVPLGMGVGLYASLFNQSKKTKKTLQWAASQDGAWKETGLLERAREVFERYQQDWSNYNTEAMKSYMTSGYQYHASLMVYAMYLAARRNLVKNPVIEEISVVDATDAADNVKDQFKVAIGARAENTLIDTRDNSVLFVDKSRFVEFWTFQRSGNQWMLGGVEPATQAQEMRDKAVEQFAISQNFYYSLDWGRLLLPRRSQLFKSGKFRYSDVNNHVIGMYKNCLVQFYTYIPDRRSRYDSDGYVIAQAALPKTYGNIFVRRKKKWWLRSFGFVKGLRKITLEWREFNDKYDVYASDAEKVTSLELLHPAFMEKLEALPFTVNIEVADNTVYLFAEAGATSKVKPTPYPVMMDILKEAFSEMKL
;
A
#
# COMPACT_ATOMS: atom_id res chain seq x y z
N MET A 1 -18.91 21.51 -28.20
CA MET A 1 -17.57 21.51 -27.58
C MET A 1 -17.67 21.81 -26.07
N LEU A 2 -18.29 20.92 -25.29
CA LEU A 2 -18.65 21.17 -23.88
C LEU A 2 -18.71 19.87 -23.04
N TYR A 3 -17.77 18.94 -23.29
CA TYR A 3 -17.67 17.64 -22.60
C TYR A 3 -16.24 17.31 -22.11
N GLY A 4 -15.41 18.34 -21.88
CA GLY A 4 -13.99 18.15 -21.50
C GLY A 4 -13.66 18.40 -20.02
N TRP A 5 -14.59 18.92 -19.22
CA TRP A 5 -14.25 19.51 -17.90
C TRP A 5 -14.80 18.77 -16.67
N LEU A 6 -15.70 17.79 -16.84
CA LEU A 6 -16.24 17.00 -15.72
C LEU A 6 -15.46 15.71 -15.41
N GLY A 7 -14.52 15.31 -16.29
CA GLY A 7 -13.68 14.11 -16.09
C GLY A 7 -12.45 14.32 -15.20
N ALA A 8 -12.09 15.57 -14.87
CA ALA A 8 -10.86 15.89 -14.13
C ALA A 8 -11.04 15.90 -12.59
N ILE A 9 -12.27 16.03 -12.10
CA ILE A 9 -12.55 16.22 -10.65
C ILE A 9 -12.82 14.89 -9.93
N ALA A 10 -13.28 13.86 -10.64
CA ALA A 10 -13.45 12.51 -10.07
C ALA A 10 -12.14 11.70 -9.93
N GLY A 11 -11.00 12.27 -10.33
CA GLY A 11 -9.69 11.61 -10.35
C GLY A 11 -8.78 11.88 -9.14
N GLN A 12 -9.24 12.65 -8.15
CA GLN A 12 -8.43 13.12 -7.02
C GLN A 12 -8.70 12.46 -5.65
N LEU A 13 -9.51 11.38 -5.59
CA LEU A 13 -9.91 10.77 -4.30
C LEU A 13 -9.57 9.28 -4.17
N ALA A 14 -8.34 8.91 -4.54
CA ALA A 14 -7.74 7.66 -4.12
C ALA A 14 -6.44 7.98 -3.37
N ASN A 15 -6.53 8.20 -2.06
CA ASN A 15 -5.35 8.41 -1.22
C ASN A 15 -4.78 7.04 -0.82
N PHE A 16 -3.51 6.83 -1.18
CA PHE A 16 -2.75 5.58 -1.11
C PHE A 16 -1.83 5.51 0.10
N ALA A 17 -1.39 4.31 0.46
CA ALA A 17 -0.15 4.16 1.20
C ALA A 17 1.02 4.66 0.35
N GLN A 18 1.88 5.42 1.02
CA GLN A 18 3.12 6.05 0.55
C GLN A 18 2.97 7.28 -0.36
N ALA A 19 3.66 8.33 0.10
CA ALA A 19 4.03 9.56 -0.58
C ALA A 19 3.12 10.16 -1.65
N GLY A 20 2.02 10.85 -1.24
CA GLY A 20 1.01 11.35 -2.17
C GLY A 20 -0.11 12.47 -1.95
N GLY A 21 0.09 13.79 -1.67
CA GLY A 21 -0.55 15.02 -2.29
C GLY A 21 0.06 16.46 -2.07
N GLY A 22 0.57 17.20 -3.08
CA GLY A 22 1.19 18.56 -2.94
C GLY A 22 0.26 19.80 -3.10
N GLY A 23 0.74 20.99 -2.71
CA GLY A 23 0.12 22.31 -2.96
C GLY A 23 0.77 23.48 -2.17
N SER A 24 1.13 24.55 -2.87
CA SER A 24 2.05 25.66 -2.57
C SER A 24 1.61 26.68 -1.51
N SER A 25 2.54 27.14 -0.67
CA SER A 25 2.40 28.31 0.21
C SER A 25 3.07 29.54 -0.42
N SER A 26 2.27 30.57 -0.67
CA SER A 26 2.75 31.94 -0.80
C SER A 26 2.56 32.64 0.54
N ASP A 27 3.65 33.10 1.14
CA ASP A 27 3.62 34.03 2.27
C ASP A 27 3.23 35.43 1.76
N SER A 28 2.20 36.02 2.35
CA SER A 28 2.14 37.47 2.67
C SER A 28 0.79 37.85 3.28
N GLY A 29 0.87 38.45 4.48
CA GLY A 29 -0.03 39.50 5.01
C GLY A 29 -1.54 39.36 4.85
N GLY A 30 -2.25 39.08 5.95
CA GLY A 30 -3.64 39.49 6.09
C GLY A 30 -4.45 38.62 7.05
N SER A 31 -4.49 39.00 8.33
CA SER A 31 -5.29 38.32 9.36
C SER A 31 -6.78 38.14 8.98
N GLY A 32 -7.32 39.02 8.11
CA GLY A 32 -8.69 38.93 7.60
C GLY A 32 -8.93 37.88 6.49
N VAL A 33 -7.94 37.59 5.64
CA VAL A 33 -8.10 36.63 4.52
C VAL A 33 -8.14 35.19 5.04
N PHE A 34 -7.36 34.93 6.10
CA PHE A 34 -7.35 33.67 6.84
C PHE A 34 -8.74 33.34 7.42
N LEU A 35 -9.44 34.33 7.97
CA LEU A 35 -10.78 34.13 8.56
C LEU A 35 -11.83 33.76 7.51
N LEU A 36 -11.68 34.22 6.27
CA LEU A 36 -12.69 34.02 5.21
C LEU A 36 -12.50 32.71 4.46
N GLY A 37 -11.26 32.36 4.07
CA GLY A 37 -10.99 31.14 3.30
C GLY A 37 -10.68 29.93 4.18
N TYR A 38 -9.71 30.07 5.07
CA TYR A 38 -9.09 28.95 5.78
C TYR A 38 -9.94 28.43 6.95
N VAL A 39 -10.33 29.32 7.87
CA VAL A 39 -10.96 28.93 9.15
C VAL A 39 -12.27 28.14 8.98
N PRO A 40 -13.21 28.55 8.10
CA PRO A 40 -14.46 27.82 7.94
C PRO A 40 -14.24 26.38 7.47
N MET A 41 -13.31 26.19 6.53
CA MET A 41 -13.07 24.88 5.95
C MET A 41 -12.18 24.00 6.82
N HIS A 42 -11.30 24.61 7.63
CA HIS A 42 -10.63 23.92 8.72
C HIS A 42 -11.61 23.34 9.74
N ALA A 43 -12.62 24.12 10.16
CA ALA A 43 -13.65 23.64 11.08
C ALA A 43 -14.46 22.47 10.48
N VAL A 44 -14.82 22.57 9.20
CA VAL A 44 -15.52 21.49 8.47
C VAL A 44 -14.68 20.22 8.40
N GLY A 45 -13.42 20.32 7.98
CA GLY A 45 -12.50 19.18 7.92
C GLY A 45 -12.32 18.52 9.29
N TYR A 46 -12.12 19.32 10.34
CA TYR A 46 -11.99 18.83 11.71
C TYR A 46 -13.26 18.13 12.22
N ALA A 47 -14.43 18.69 11.96
CA ALA A 47 -15.71 18.11 12.37
C ALA A 47 -15.97 16.77 11.66
N ILE A 48 -15.70 16.69 10.35
CA ILE A 48 -15.78 15.45 9.58
C ILE A 48 -14.86 14.41 10.21
N ARG A 49 -13.59 14.73 10.41
CA ARG A 49 -12.61 13.80 10.99
C ARG A 49 -13.01 13.32 12.38
N ARG A 50 -13.50 14.21 13.24
CA ARG A 50 -13.94 13.87 14.60
C ARG A 50 -15.13 12.91 14.60
N LYS A 51 -16.15 13.16 13.76
CA LYS A 51 -17.38 12.35 13.72
C LYS A 51 -17.19 10.99 13.02
N THR A 52 -16.21 10.89 12.13
CA THR A 52 -16.02 9.72 11.27
C THR A 52 -14.81 8.87 11.64
N ARG A 53 -14.10 9.25 12.73
CA ARG A 53 -12.84 8.63 13.20
C ARG A 53 -12.87 7.11 13.25
N ASN A 54 -14.04 6.52 13.54
CA ASN A 54 -14.20 5.07 13.76
C ASN A 54 -15.04 4.38 12.66
N ASN A 55 -15.43 5.07 11.59
CA ASN A 55 -16.27 4.51 10.54
C ASN A 55 -15.82 5.00 9.16
N ILE A 56 -15.23 4.11 8.37
CA ILE A 56 -14.58 4.49 7.12
C ILE A 56 -15.55 4.85 5.98
N ALA A 57 -16.74 4.24 5.96
CA ALA A 57 -17.77 4.61 4.99
C ALA A 57 -18.20 6.06 5.25
N LEU A 58 -18.38 6.43 6.52
CA LEU A 58 -18.62 7.81 6.93
C LEU A 58 -17.39 8.71 6.69
N TRP A 59 -16.17 8.20 6.79
CA TRP A 59 -14.94 8.95 6.51
C TRP A 59 -14.80 9.31 5.02
N TYR A 60 -14.97 8.35 4.11
CA TYR A 60 -14.90 8.60 2.67
C TYR A 60 -16.04 9.51 2.20
N SER A 61 -17.27 9.23 2.62
CA SER A 61 -18.41 10.09 2.31
C SER A 61 -18.25 11.48 2.92
N GLY A 62 -17.75 11.57 4.15
CA GLY A 62 -17.43 12.82 4.82
C GLY A 62 -16.35 13.63 4.10
N GLN A 63 -15.26 13.00 3.66
CA GLN A 63 -14.23 13.65 2.85
C GLN A 63 -14.76 14.09 1.49
N LEU A 64 -15.52 13.25 0.79
CA LEU A 64 -16.17 13.59 -0.48
C LEU A 64 -17.06 14.82 -0.34
N LEU A 65 -17.92 14.83 0.67
CA LEU A 65 -18.79 15.96 0.98
C LEU A 65 -17.98 17.19 1.35
N GLY A 66 -16.96 17.04 2.18
CA GLY A 66 -16.11 18.14 2.61
C GLY A 66 -15.31 18.79 1.46
N TRP A 67 -14.76 18.00 0.54
CA TRP A 67 -14.08 18.50 -0.66
C TRP A 67 -15.06 19.08 -1.67
N ALA A 68 -16.27 18.52 -1.81
CA ALA A 68 -17.33 19.13 -2.62
C ALA A 68 -17.73 20.50 -2.07
N LEU A 69 -17.89 20.62 -0.74
CA LEU A 69 -18.14 21.90 -0.07
C LEU A 69 -16.97 22.87 -0.26
N ALA A 70 -15.73 22.40 -0.13
CA ALA A 70 -14.54 23.22 -0.41
C ALA A 70 -14.55 23.74 -1.85
N ALA A 71 -14.85 22.89 -2.84
CA ALA A 71 -14.91 23.30 -4.25
C ALA A 71 -15.98 24.37 -4.50
N VAL A 72 -17.18 24.18 -3.95
CA VAL A 72 -18.27 25.17 -4.02
C VAL A 72 -17.84 26.49 -3.37
N TYR A 73 -17.22 26.43 -2.19
CA TYR A 73 -16.78 27.60 -1.45
C TYR A 73 -15.62 28.34 -2.13
N THR A 74 -14.70 27.62 -2.77
CA THR A 74 -13.66 28.20 -3.64
C THR A 74 -14.29 28.93 -4.82
N VAL A 75 -15.25 28.30 -5.53
CA VAL A 75 -15.93 28.91 -6.68
C VAL A 75 -16.69 30.17 -6.26
N PHE A 76 -17.34 30.16 -5.10
CA PHE A 76 -17.99 31.33 -4.52
C PHE A 76 -17.04 32.52 -4.39
N TRP A 77 -15.85 32.31 -3.81
CA TRP A 77 -14.84 33.37 -3.68
C TRP A 77 -14.28 33.84 -5.03
N ILE A 78 -14.12 32.94 -6.00
CA ILE A 78 -13.69 33.29 -7.36
C ILE A 78 -14.74 34.18 -8.03
N ILE A 79 -16.03 33.84 -7.98
CA ILE A 79 -17.12 34.62 -8.57
C ILE A 79 -17.19 36.01 -7.94
N LEU A 80 -17.10 36.10 -6.60
CA LEU A 80 -17.03 37.39 -5.91
C LEU A 80 -15.82 38.21 -6.35
N GLY A 81 -14.65 37.57 -6.50
CA GLY A 81 -13.45 38.20 -7.01
C GLY A 81 -13.61 38.75 -8.43
N VAL A 82 -14.22 37.99 -9.35
CA VAL A 82 -14.48 38.45 -10.73
C VAL A 82 -15.49 39.60 -10.78
N SER A 83 -16.52 39.56 -9.94
CA SER A 83 -17.56 40.59 -9.89
C SER A 83 -17.14 41.90 -9.19
N SER A 84 -16.04 41.87 -8.43
CA SER A 84 -15.56 43.04 -7.70
C SER A 84 -14.86 44.07 -8.60
N ARG A 85 -15.37 45.31 -8.63
CA ARG A 85 -14.81 46.41 -9.43
C ARG A 85 -13.49 46.98 -8.89
N ARG A 86 -13.16 46.76 -7.61
CA ARG A 86 -11.96 47.32 -6.95
C ARG A 86 -10.83 46.28 -6.91
N SER A 87 -9.66 46.62 -7.45
CA SER A 87 -8.54 45.67 -7.59
C SER A 87 -8.08 45.06 -6.27
N SER A 88 -8.05 45.84 -5.19
CA SER A 88 -7.70 45.39 -3.84
C SER A 88 -8.63 44.29 -3.32
N ASN A 89 -9.93 44.38 -3.60
CA ASN A 89 -10.91 43.39 -3.17
C ASN A 89 -10.79 42.10 -4.00
N ARG A 90 -10.46 42.20 -5.30
CA ARG A 90 -10.24 41.01 -6.13
C ARG A 90 -9.08 40.17 -5.60
N PHE A 91 -7.98 40.83 -5.22
CA PHE A 91 -6.81 40.17 -4.64
C PHE A 91 -7.16 39.45 -3.32
N LEU A 92 -7.90 40.11 -2.42
CA LEU A 92 -8.34 39.50 -1.15
C LEU A 92 -9.24 38.26 -1.38
N LEU A 93 -10.19 38.35 -2.31
CA LEU A 93 -11.16 37.28 -2.58
C LEU A 93 -10.51 36.08 -3.27
N TRP A 94 -9.59 36.30 -4.22
CA TRP A 94 -8.81 35.21 -4.82
C TRP A 94 -7.85 34.55 -3.83
N SER A 95 -7.28 35.35 -2.92
CA SER A 95 -6.46 34.80 -1.82
C SER A 95 -7.30 33.94 -0.88
N ALA A 96 -8.53 34.36 -0.54
CA ALA A 96 -9.46 33.54 0.23
C ALA A 96 -9.81 32.22 -0.49
N ALA A 97 -10.04 32.26 -1.81
CA ALA A 97 -10.29 31.06 -2.62
C ALA A 97 -9.12 30.06 -2.58
N ALA A 98 -7.88 30.55 -2.62
CA ALA A 98 -6.67 29.71 -2.55
C ALA A 98 -6.50 29.04 -1.16
N LEU A 99 -6.97 29.69 -0.09
CA LEU A 99 -6.86 29.18 1.28
C LEU A 99 -7.93 28.14 1.65
N VAL A 100 -9.01 28.02 0.88
CA VAL A 100 -10.11 27.08 1.14
C VAL A 100 -9.67 25.60 1.09
N PRO A 101 -8.97 25.12 0.05
CA PRO A 101 -8.44 23.75 0.01
C PRO A 101 -7.44 23.48 1.14
N LEU A 102 -6.63 24.48 1.49
CA LEU A 102 -5.66 24.39 2.59
C LEU A 102 -6.37 24.23 3.93
N GLY A 103 -7.39 25.05 4.22
CA GLY A 103 -8.22 24.91 5.43
C GLY A 103 -8.84 23.53 5.53
N MET A 104 -9.49 23.06 4.46
CA MET A 104 -10.13 21.73 4.43
C MET A 104 -9.14 20.58 4.69
N GLY A 105 -8.00 20.61 3.98
CA GLY A 105 -6.95 19.61 4.13
C GLY A 105 -6.39 19.60 5.56
N VAL A 106 -6.02 20.77 6.10
CA VAL A 106 -5.51 20.84 7.48
C VAL A 106 -6.57 20.38 8.48
N GLY A 107 -7.84 20.76 8.34
CA GLY A 107 -8.89 20.28 9.24
C GLY A 107 -9.03 18.75 9.26
N LEU A 108 -8.95 18.09 8.09
CA LEU A 108 -9.03 16.63 7.99
C LEU A 108 -7.82 15.92 8.62
N TYR A 109 -6.62 16.46 8.40
CA TYR A 109 -5.37 15.75 8.70
C TYR A 109 -4.65 16.24 9.98
N ALA A 110 -4.92 17.45 10.47
CA ALA A 110 -4.33 17.98 11.71
C ALA A 110 -4.65 17.13 12.94
N SER A 111 -5.76 16.39 12.93
CA SER A 111 -6.07 15.44 14.01
C SER A 111 -5.06 14.30 14.14
N LEU A 112 -4.32 13.98 13.07
CA LEU A 112 -3.33 12.89 13.08
C LEU A 112 -2.09 13.31 13.85
N PHE A 113 -1.74 14.60 13.85
CA PHE A 113 -0.62 15.16 14.59
C PHE A 113 -1.00 15.67 15.99
N ASN A 114 -2.30 15.72 16.30
CA ASN A 114 -2.79 16.10 17.62
C ASN A 114 -2.37 15.07 18.66
N GLN A 115 -1.40 15.46 19.47
CA GLN A 115 -0.99 14.70 20.64
C GLN A 115 -2.10 14.67 21.68
N SER A 116 -2.49 13.45 22.09
CA SER A 116 -3.56 13.28 23.07
C SER A 116 -3.14 13.79 24.46
N LYS A 117 -4.12 14.16 25.29
CA LYS A 117 -3.85 14.52 26.71
C LYS A 117 -3.17 13.37 27.47
N LYS A 118 -3.47 12.12 27.12
CA LYS A 118 -2.83 10.93 27.69
C LYS A 118 -1.36 10.90 27.33
N THR A 119 -1.05 11.01 26.03
CA THR A 119 0.33 11.03 25.50
C THR A 119 1.16 12.13 26.15
N LYS A 120 0.62 13.36 26.27
CA LYS A 120 1.28 14.48 26.97
C LYS A 120 1.67 14.13 28.40
N LYS A 121 0.73 13.58 29.17
CA LYS A 121 0.97 13.18 30.56
C LYS A 121 2.00 12.06 30.65
N THR A 122 1.92 11.05 29.78
CA THR A 122 2.91 9.96 29.74
C THR A 122 4.31 10.51 29.47
N LEU A 123 4.48 11.35 28.45
CA LEU A 123 5.79 11.93 28.13
C LEU A 123 6.33 12.81 29.26
N GLN A 124 5.50 13.65 29.88
CA GLN A 124 5.91 14.49 31.01
C GLN A 124 6.35 13.65 32.22
N TRP A 125 5.59 12.60 32.54
CA TRP A 125 5.95 11.68 33.62
C TRP A 125 7.25 10.93 33.31
N ALA A 126 7.32 10.26 32.16
CA ALA A 126 8.46 9.46 31.77
C ALA A 126 9.75 10.31 31.67
N ALA A 127 9.67 11.51 31.09
CA ALA A 127 10.80 12.43 30.99
C ALA A 127 11.28 12.98 32.33
N SER A 128 10.44 12.96 33.38
CA SER A 128 10.86 13.34 34.75
C SER A 128 11.73 12.27 35.42
N GLN A 129 11.64 11.02 34.94
CA GLN A 129 12.35 9.86 35.51
C GLN A 129 13.54 9.44 34.63
N ASP A 130 13.38 9.44 33.30
CA ASP A 130 14.40 9.09 32.32
C ASP A 130 14.48 10.17 31.23
N GLY A 131 15.64 10.82 31.14
CA GLY A 131 15.90 11.89 30.18
C GLY A 131 15.81 11.46 28.70
N ALA A 132 15.88 10.17 28.40
CA ALA A 132 15.70 9.66 27.04
C ALA A 132 14.24 9.73 26.55
N TRP A 133 13.28 10.07 27.42
CA TRP A 133 11.89 10.38 27.07
C TRP A 133 11.65 11.86 26.72
N LYS A 134 12.68 12.71 26.76
CA LYS A 134 12.55 14.12 26.33
C LYS A 134 12.06 14.20 24.89
N GLU A 135 10.90 14.80 24.71
CA GLU A 135 10.18 14.84 23.43
C GLU A 135 11.03 15.45 22.30
N THR A 136 11.84 16.47 22.59
CA THR A 136 12.77 17.05 21.59
C THR A 136 13.74 16.01 21.05
N GLY A 137 14.34 15.19 21.93
CA GLY A 137 15.25 14.11 21.54
C GLY A 137 14.54 12.97 20.79
N LEU A 138 13.31 12.62 21.18
CA LEU A 138 12.49 11.63 20.46
C LEU A 138 12.22 12.08 19.02
N LEU A 139 11.87 13.36 18.85
CA LEU A 139 11.56 13.98 17.58
C LEU A 139 12.81 14.15 16.69
N GLU A 140 13.96 14.53 17.25
CA GLU A 140 15.24 14.57 16.55
C GLU A 140 15.63 13.17 16.05
N ARG A 141 15.54 12.16 16.93
CA ARG A 141 15.80 10.76 16.57
C ARG A 141 14.89 10.28 15.44
N ALA A 142 13.61 10.62 15.50
CA ALA A 142 12.66 10.24 14.45
C ALA A 142 13.00 10.86 13.08
N ARG A 143 13.51 12.11 13.03
CA ARG A 143 13.96 12.75 11.79
C ARG A 143 15.20 12.08 11.22
N GLU A 144 16.22 11.87 12.06
CA GLU A 144 17.46 11.18 11.68
C GLU A 144 17.16 9.81 11.07
N VAL A 145 16.33 9.03 11.75
CA VAL A 145 15.94 7.68 11.29
C VAL A 145 15.08 7.74 10.03
N PHE A 146 14.18 8.71 9.89
CA PHE A 146 13.39 8.90 8.68
C PHE A 146 14.29 9.13 7.46
N GLU A 147 15.19 10.12 7.52
CA GLU A 147 16.08 10.45 6.40
C GLU A 147 16.98 9.26 6.02
N ARG A 148 17.60 8.63 7.03
CA ARG A 148 18.48 7.48 6.82
C ARG A 148 17.73 6.28 6.24
N TYR A 149 16.52 6.00 6.73
CA TYR A 149 15.68 4.93 6.20
C TYR A 149 15.36 5.12 4.72
N GLN A 150 14.96 6.33 4.30
CA GLN A 150 14.65 6.57 2.88
C GLN A 150 15.86 6.32 1.97
N GLN A 151 17.05 6.71 2.43
CA GLN A 151 18.31 6.49 1.71
C GLN A 151 18.65 4.99 1.63
N ASP A 152 18.67 4.29 2.77
CA ASP A 152 19.02 2.88 2.81
C ASP A 152 18.02 2.02 2.06
N TRP A 153 16.72 2.33 2.18
CA TRP A 153 15.65 1.70 1.41
C TRP A 153 15.88 1.85 -0.10
N SER A 154 16.16 3.07 -0.55
CA SER A 154 16.41 3.37 -1.97
C SER A 154 17.63 2.63 -2.53
N ASN A 155 18.61 2.33 -1.67
CA ASN A 155 19.87 1.69 -2.03
C ASN A 155 19.92 0.18 -1.74
N TYR A 156 18.82 -0.41 -1.24
CA TYR A 156 18.79 -1.79 -0.71
C TYR A 156 19.80 -2.06 0.41
N ASN A 157 20.20 -1.05 1.17
CA ASN A 157 21.22 -1.18 2.21
C ASN A 157 20.62 -1.70 3.52
N THR A 158 20.14 -2.94 3.50
CA THR A 158 19.50 -3.58 4.65
C THR A 158 20.47 -3.86 5.79
N GLU A 159 21.78 -3.91 5.51
CA GLU A 159 22.82 -4.04 6.53
C GLU A 159 22.91 -2.77 7.39
N ALA A 160 22.91 -1.59 6.77
CA ALA A 160 22.93 -0.32 7.50
C ALA A 160 21.69 -0.14 8.39
N MET A 161 20.54 -0.68 7.97
CA MET A 161 19.29 -0.67 8.74
C MET A 161 19.42 -1.28 10.14
N LYS A 162 20.33 -2.24 10.35
CA LYS A 162 20.55 -2.88 11.67
C LYS A 162 20.93 -1.88 12.78
N SER A 163 21.56 -0.77 12.42
CA SER A 163 22.04 0.22 13.39
C SER A 163 20.94 1.13 13.96
N TYR A 164 19.74 1.10 13.38
CA TYR A 164 18.63 1.97 13.83
C TYR A 164 17.26 1.29 13.85
N MET A 165 17.16 0.00 13.50
CA MET A 165 15.94 -0.78 13.58
C MET A 165 16.06 -1.91 14.59
N THR A 166 14.93 -2.27 15.20
CA THR A 166 14.82 -3.53 15.94
C THR A 166 15.13 -4.70 15.01
N SER A 167 15.71 -5.78 15.54
CA SER A 167 16.08 -6.95 14.73
C SER A 167 14.88 -7.54 13.96
N GLY A 168 13.72 -7.62 14.61
CA GLY A 168 12.49 -8.11 13.99
C GLY A 168 12.04 -7.25 12.81
N TYR A 169 12.04 -5.92 12.97
CA TYR A 169 11.62 -5.02 11.88
C TYR A 169 12.67 -4.93 10.77
N GLN A 170 13.97 -4.98 11.11
CA GLN A 170 15.05 -5.02 10.14
C GLN A 170 14.94 -6.25 9.23
N TYR A 171 14.66 -7.42 9.79
CA TYR A 171 14.51 -8.63 9.01
C TYR A 171 13.26 -8.56 8.11
N HIS A 172 12.15 -8.04 8.61
CA HIS A 172 10.95 -7.78 7.80
C HIS A 172 11.24 -6.84 6.61
N ALA A 173 11.90 -5.70 6.86
CA ALA A 173 12.29 -4.76 5.81
C ALA A 173 13.25 -5.41 4.80
N SER A 174 14.16 -6.28 5.27
CA SER A 174 15.06 -7.03 4.40
C SER A 174 14.33 -7.98 3.46
N LEU A 175 13.27 -8.65 3.93
CA LEU A 175 12.42 -9.47 3.08
C LEU A 175 11.69 -8.63 2.02
N MET A 176 11.20 -7.44 2.35
CA MET A 176 10.59 -6.52 1.37
C MET A 176 11.59 -6.08 0.30
N VAL A 177 12.80 -5.67 0.72
CA VAL A 177 13.88 -5.29 -0.19
C VAL A 177 14.27 -6.46 -1.08
N TYR A 178 14.36 -7.67 -0.52
CA TYR A 178 14.67 -8.86 -1.30
C TYR A 178 13.54 -9.20 -2.30
N ALA A 179 12.28 -9.03 -1.92
CA ALA A 179 11.14 -9.17 -2.83
C ALA A 179 11.23 -8.22 -4.03
N MET A 180 11.58 -6.95 -3.77
CA MET A 180 11.79 -5.95 -4.80
C MET A 180 12.98 -6.31 -5.70
N TYR A 181 14.09 -6.76 -5.12
CA TYR A 181 15.26 -7.23 -5.87
C TYR A 181 14.92 -8.38 -6.81
N LEU A 182 14.21 -9.42 -6.32
CA LEU A 182 13.80 -10.57 -7.14
C LEU A 182 12.83 -10.17 -8.26
N ALA A 183 11.97 -9.18 -8.01
CA ALA A 183 11.06 -8.63 -9.01
C ALA A 183 11.73 -7.60 -9.95
N ALA A 184 13.05 -7.42 -9.84
CA ALA A 184 13.86 -6.45 -10.58
C ALA A 184 13.35 -5.00 -10.46
N ARG A 185 13.11 -4.54 -9.23
CA ARG A 185 12.50 -3.24 -8.94
C ARG A 185 13.21 -2.48 -7.87
N ARG A 186 13.41 -1.19 -8.08
CA ARG A 186 13.91 -0.31 -7.02
C ARG A 186 12.92 0.83 -6.81
N ASN A 187 12.57 1.08 -5.54
CA ASN A 187 11.84 2.27 -5.15
C ASN A 187 12.85 3.35 -4.75
N LEU A 188 12.89 4.45 -5.47
CA LEU A 188 13.78 5.59 -5.20
C LEU A 188 12.99 6.71 -4.52
N VAL A 189 13.37 7.04 -3.30
CA VAL A 189 12.77 8.14 -2.53
C VAL A 189 13.66 9.37 -2.64
N LYS A 190 13.29 10.30 -3.53
CA LYS A 190 14.10 11.49 -3.81
C LYS A 190 13.58 12.71 -3.08
N ASN A 191 14.51 13.52 -2.57
CA ASN A 191 14.24 14.80 -1.90
C ASN A 191 13.14 14.70 -0.82
N PRO A 192 13.24 13.73 0.13
CA PRO A 192 12.27 13.64 1.20
C PRO A 192 12.32 14.89 2.08
N VAL A 193 11.17 15.48 2.36
CA VAL A 193 11.03 16.65 3.23
C VAL A 193 9.93 16.38 4.24
N ILE A 194 10.27 16.44 5.52
CA ILE A 194 9.31 16.42 6.62
C ILE A 194 8.66 17.81 6.72
N GLU A 195 7.34 17.86 6.58
CA GLU A 195 6.55 19.09 6.69
C GLU A 195 5.89 19.20 8.07
N GLU A 196 5.53 18.08 8.70
CA GLU A 196 4.95 18.04 10.04
C GLU A 196 5.40 16.78 10.79
N ILE A 197 5.63 16.88 12.10
CA ILE A 197 6.02 15.73 12.92
C ILE A 197 5.62 15.93 14.38
N SER A 198 5.04 14.90 14.99
CA SER A 198 4.52 14.96 16.36
C SER A 198 4.51 13.59 17.02
N VAL A 199 4.83 13.50 18.31
CA VAL A 199 4.65 12.27 19.07
C VAL A 199 3.16 12.09 19.36
N VAL A 200 2.55 11.03 18.82
CA VAL A 200 1.11 10.79 18.89
C VAL A 200 0.73 9.75 19.94
N ASP A 201 1.65 8.85 20.27
CA ASP A 201 1.47 7.85 21.33
C ASP A 201 2.79 7.57 22.06
N ALA A 202 2.68 7.18 23.32
CA ALA A 202 3.79 6.86 24.20
C ALA A 202 3.35 5.81 25.22
N THR A 203 4.13 4.75 25.38
CA THR A 203 3.96 3.72 26.39
C THR A 203 5.26 3.58 27.17
N ASP A 204 5.21 4.01 28.43
CA ASP A 204 6.27 3.87 29.43
C ASP A 204 5.92 2.66 30.29
N ALA A 205 6.71 1.59 30.16
CA ALA A 205 6.47 0.30 30.81
C ALA A 205 7.41 0.11 32.00
N ALA A 206 7.05 -0.78 32.94
CA ALA A 206 7.93 -1.09 34.07
C ALA A 206 9.25 -1.75 33.64
N ASP A 207 9.25 -2.39 32.47
CA ASP A 207 10.43 -2.95 31.82
C ASP A 207 10.74 -2.08 30.60
N ASN A 208 11.84 -1.32 30.68
CA ASN A 208 12.21 -0.36 29.64
C ASN A 208 12.36 -1.00 28.26
N VAL A 209 12.59 -2.31 28.13
CA VAL A 209 12.63 -3.00 26.82
C VAL A 209 11.28 -2.97 26.11
N LYS A 210 10.19 -2.74 26.85
CA LYS A 210 8.82 -2.63 26.33
C LYS A 210 8.39 -1.18 26.11
N ASP A 211 9.27 -0.22 26.36
CA ASP A 211 9.00 1.18 26.10
C ASP A 211 8.86 1.42 24.60
N GLN A 212 7.84 2.18 24.24
CA GLN A 212 7.61 2.58 22.85
C GLN A 212 7.07 4.00 22.74
N PHE A 213 7.40 4.67 21.64
CA PHE A 213 6.67 5.86 21.21
C PHE A 213 6.33 5.77 19.74
N LYS A 214 5.23 6.41 19.34
CA LYS A 214 4.77 6.50 17.96
C LYS A 214 4.76 7.95 17.53
N VAL A 215 5.34 8.23 16.38
CA VAL A 215 5.41 9.56 15.77
C VAL A 215 4.57 9.57 14.50
N ALA A 216 3.72 10.58 14.34
CA ALA A 216 3.15 10.89 13.03
C ALA A 216 4.15 11.76 12.27
N ILE A 217 4.51 11.36 11.05
CA ILE A 217 5.38 12.10 10.15
C ILE A 217 4.57 12.44 8.90
N GLY A 218 4.37 13.73 8.67
CA GLY A 218 3.84 14.30 7.44
C GLY A 218 4.98 14.75 6.57
N ALA A 219 5.13 14.15 5.39
CA ALA A 219 6.27 14.41 4.51
C ALA A 219 5.86 14.48 3.05
N ARG A 220 6.75 14.95 2.18
CA ARG A 220 6.67 14.82 0.71
C ARG A 220 7.99 14.28 0.17
N ALA A 221 7.92 13.50 -0.90
CA ALA A 221 9.10 13.00 -1.62
C ALA A 221 8.69 12.66 -3.06
N GLU A 222 9.65 12.66 -3.99
CA GLU A 222 9.46 12.05 -5.31
C GLU A 222 9.82 10.57 -5.21
N ASN A 223 8.80 9.72 -5.15
CA ASN A 223 8.91 8.27 -5.11
C ASN A 223 8.83 7.72 -6.53
N THR A 224 9.93 7.15 -7.01
CA THR A 224 10.05 6.59 -8.35
C THR A 224 10.26 5.08 -8.23
N LEU A 225 9.28 4.29 -8.69
CA LEU A 225 9.47 2.87 -8.89
C LEU A 225 10.09 2.66 -10.28
N ILE A 226 11.29 2.07 -10.31
CA ILE A 226 11.99 1.74 -11.55
C ILE A 226 12.13 0.23 -11.72
N ASP A 227 12.21 -0.21 -12.97
CA ASP A 227 12.66 -1.54 -13.33
C ASP A 227 14.19 -1.54 -13.44
N THR A 228 14.87 -2.40 -12.69
CA THR A 228 16.34 -2.40 -12.63
C THR A 228 16.99 -3.10 -13.83
N ARG A 229 16.22 -3.74 -14.71
CA ARG A 229 16.75 -4.40 -15.92
C ARG A 229 17.11 -3.39 -17.00
N ASP A 230 16.27 -2.36 -17.16
CA ASP A 230 16.38 -1.36 -18.23
C ASP A 230 16.35 0.09 -17.70
N ASN A 231 16.29 0.28 -16.37
CA ASN A 231 16.12 1.56 -15.69
C ASN A 231 14.85 2.33 -16.10
N SER A 232 13.86 1.64 -16.68
CA SER A 232 12.61 2.28 -17.07
C SER A 232 11.78 2.65 -15.83
N VAL A 233 11.16 3.83 -15.89
CA VAL A 233 10.24 4.28 -14.83
C VAL A 233 8.92 3.54 -14.98
N LEU A 234 8.55 2.79 -13.95
CA LEU A 234 7.28 2.08 -13.87
C LEU A 234 6.18 2.96 -13.29
N PHE A 235 6.53 3.78 -12.30
CA PHE A 235 5.59 4.66 -11.60
C PHE A 235 6.31 5.81 -10.90
N VAL A 236 5.64 6.97 -10.81
CA VAL A 236 6.10 8.14 -10.05
C VAL A 236 4.95 8.65 -9.19
N ASP A 237 5.21 8.86 -7.91
CA ASP A 237 4.35 9.61 -7.00
C ASP A 237 5.15 10.76 -6.37
N LYS A 238 4.58 11.95 -6.32
CA LYS A 238 5.29 13.17 -5.86
C LYS A 238 4.66 13.78 -4.64
N SER A 239 3.72 13.09 -4.04
CA SER A 239 2.69 13.82 -3.38
C SER A 239 2.96 13.71 -1.82
N ARG A 240 2.46 14.58 -0.95
CA ARG A 240 2.45 14.43 0.53
C ARG A 240 1.85 13.13 1.11
N PHE A 241 2.40 12.66 2.21
CA PHE A 241 1.94 11.48 2.93
C PHE A 241 2.03 11.66 4.42
N VAL A 242 1.28 10.82 5.14
CA VAL A 242 1.39 10.68 6.58
C VAL A 242 1.66 9.22 6.91
N GLU A 243 2.69 9.00 7.71
CA GLU A 243 3.06 7.69 8.25
C GLU A 243 3.18 7.76 9.77
N PHE A 244 2.90 6.64 10.41
CA PHE A 244 3.10 6.42 11.83
C PHE A 244 4.31 5.52 12.05
N TRP A 245 5.33 6.09 12.67
CA TRP A 245 6.61 5.43 12.93
C TRP A 245 6.67 5.05 14.39
N THR A 246 6.76 3.75 14.67
CA THR A 246 6.84 3.22 16.03
C THR A 246 8.29 2.93 16.37
N PHE A 247 8.78 3.51 17.46
CA PHE A 247 10.10 3.28 18.00
C PHE A 247 9.99 2.48 19.29
N GLN A 248 10.89 1.53 19.48
CA GLN A 248 11.03 0.70 20.67
C GLN A 248 12.39 0.96 21.30
N ARG A 249 12.44 0.89 22.63
CA ARG A 249 13.68 1.08 23.38
C ARG A 249 14.54 -0.18 23.31
N SER A 250 15.82 0.01 23.04
CA SER A 250 16.84 -1.05 23.09
C SER A 250 18.09 -0.48 23.76
N GLY A 251 18.32 -0.88 25.01
CA GLY A 251 19.32 -0.25 25.87
C GLY A 251 19.08 1.26 25.99
N ASN A 252 20.08 2.06 25.60
CA ASN A 252 20.01 3.52 25.63
C ASN A 252 19.54 4.15 24.30
N GLN A 253 19.08 3.35 23.35
CA GLN A 253 18.70 3.83 22.02
C GLN A 253 17.23 3.58 21.71
N TRP A 254 16.66 4.47 20.92
CA TRP A 254 15.36 4.27 20.28
C TRP A 254 15.56 3.71 18.88
N MET A 255 15.02 2.51 18.65
CA MET A 255 15.12 1.78 17.41
C MET A 255 13.76 1.70 16.72
N LEU A 256 13.74 1.83 15.40
CA LEU A 256 12.51 1.72 14.60
C LEU A 256 11.97 0.28 14.64
N GLY A 257 10.73 0.13 15.09
CA GLY A 257 10.01 -1.14 15.21
C GLY A 257 8.87 -1.33 14.19
N GLY A 258 8.46 -0.28 13.49
CA GLY A 258 7.41 -0.39 12.48
C GLY A 258 7.05 0.93 11.81
N VAL A 259 6.59 0.86 10.55
CA VAL A 259 6.04 1.98 9.78
C VAL A 259 4.66 1.61 9.25
N GLU A 260 3.66 2.45 9.56
CA GLU A 260 2.27 2.26 9.17
C GLU A 260 1.77 3.50 8.40
N PRO A 261 1.38 3.39 7.12
CA PRO A 261 0.72 4.49 6.41
C PRO A 261 -0.61 4.89 7.06
N ALA A 262 -0.91 6.19 7.09
CA ALA A 262 -2.19 6.68 7.62
C ALA A 262 -3.43 6.27 6.78
N THR A 263 -3.19 5.82 5.55
CA THR A 263 -4.20 5.34 4.59
C THR A 263 -4.48 3.85 4.71
N GLN A 264 -3.76 3.13 5.59
CA GLN A 264 -4.07 1.74 5.88
C GLN A 264 -5.54 1.56 6.28
N ALA A 265 -6.24 0.73 5.53
CA ALA A 265 -7.62 0.36 5.76
C ALA A 265 -7.68 -0.66 6.92
N GLN A 266 -7.68 -0.19 8.18
CA GLN A 266 -7.69 -1.07 9.35
C GLN A 266 -8.89 -2.04 9.37
N GLU A 267 -9.97 -1.74 8.68
CA GLU A 267 -11.11 -2.64 8.46
C GLU A 267 -10.82 -3.82 7.51
N MET A 268 -9.79 -3.70 6.67
CA MET A 268 -9.31 -4.78 5.79
C MET A 268 -8.35 -5.73 6.51
N ARG A 269 -7.93 -5.38 7.73
CA ARG A 269 -7.07 -6.18 8.58
C ARG A 269 -7.77 -7.49 8.96
N ASP A 270 -7.18 -8.61 8.56
CA ASP A 270 -7.68 -9.93 8.92
C ASP A 270 -6.82 -10.55 10.04
N LYS A 271 -7.40 -10.66 11.24
CA LYS A 271 -6.72 -11.28 12.39
C LYS A 271 -6.33 -12.73 12.15
N ALA A 272 -7.12 -13.48 11.37
CA ALA A 272 -6.79 -14.86 11.05
C ALA A 272 -5.55 -14.94 10.15
N VAL A 273 -5.37 -13.99 9.24
CA VAL A 273 -4.16 -13.88 8.42
C VAL A 273 -2.94 -13.50 9.26
N GLU A 274 -3.09 -12.63 10.26
CA GLU A 274 -2.00 -12.31 11.19
C GLU A 274 -1.58 -13.52 12.02
N GLN A 275 -2.55 -14.27 12.56
CA GLN A 275 -2.26 -15.51 13.30
C GLN A 275 -1.63 -16.56 12.39
N PHE A 276 -2.06 -16.64 11.13
CA PHE A 276 -1.40 -17.46 10.13
C PHE A 276 0.08 -17.06 9.94
N ALA A 277 0.37 -15.77 9.75
CA ALA A 277 1.74 -15.28 9.61
C ALA A 277 2.60 -15.68 10.82
N ILE A 278 2.09 -15.46 12.04
CA ILE A 278 2.76 -15.87 13.29
C ILE A 278 3.01 -17.39 13.30
N SER A 279 2.01 -18.20 12.95
CA SER A 279 2.12 -19.67 12.94
C SER A 279 3.18 -20.20 11.96
N GLN A 280 3.46 -19.47 10.88
CA GLN A 280 4.48 -19.81 9.89
C GLN A 280 5.83 -19.14 10.18
N ASN A 281 5.95 -18.37 11.27
CA ASN A 281 7.10 -17.52 11.56
C ASN A 281 7.39 -16.51 10.43
N PHE A 282 6.32 -15.95 9.86
CA PHE A 282 6.30 -14.96 8.79
C PHE A 282 5.88 -13.59 9.32
N TYR A 283 6.06 -12.56 8.49
CA TYR A 283 5.70 -11.18 8.81
C TYR A 283 4.42 -10.79 8.10
N TYR A 284 3.58 -10.01 8.80
CA TYR A 284 2.34 -9.46 8.27
C TYR A 284 2.44 -7.96 8.06
N SER A 285 1.79 -7.49 7.01
CA SER A 285 1.80 -6.14 6.51
C SER A 285 0.49 -5.81 5.83
N LEU A 286 -0.22 -4.78 6.27
CA LEU A 286 -1.54 -4.48 5.70
C LEU A 286 -1.48 -3.93 4.27
N ASP A 287 -0.50 -3.08 3.91
CA ASP A 287 -0.49 -2.34 2.64
C ASP A 287 0.92 -2.24 2.00
N TRP A 288 1.61 -3.39 1.88
CA TRP A 288 2.97 -3.46 1.29
C TRP A 288 3.02 -4.12 -0.10
N GLY A 289 2.08 -5.02 -0.41
CA GLY A 289 2.24 -5.92 -1.57
C GLY A 289 2.09 -5.25 -2.94
N ARG A 290 1.62 -4.00 -3.02
CA ARG A 290 1.45 -3.30 -4.30
C ARG A 290 2.78 -2.97 -4.99
N LEU A 291 3.85 -2.73 -4.22
CA LEU A 291 5.21 -2.53 -4.77
C LEU A 291 5.73 -3.77 -5.52
N LEU A 292 5.09 -4.92 -5.31
CA LEU A 292 5.55 -6.24 -5.75
C LEU A 292 4.69 -6.83 -6.88
N LEU A 293 3.69 -6.09 -7.39
CA LEU A 293 2.83 -6.51 -8.52
C LEU A 293 3.59 -6.59 -9.84
N PRO A 294 3.69 -7.74 -10.55
CA PRO A 294 4.56 -7.96 -11.71
C PRO A 294 4.39 -6.93 -12.84
N ARG A 295 5.46 -6.71 -13.63
CA ARG A 295 5.43 -5.73 -14.75
C ARG A 295 4.52 -6.23 -15.87
N ARG A 296 4.53 -7.54 -16.09
CA ARG A 296 3.74 -8.23 -17.11
C ARG A 296 3.01 -9.39 -16.45
N SER A 297 1.69 -9.39 -16.54
CA SER A 297 0.88 -10.55 -16.14
C SER A 297 -0.52 -10.48 -16.73
N GLN A 298 -1.13 -11.65 -16.87
CA GLN A 298 -2.51 -11.89 -17.25
C GLN A 298 -3.48 -11.65 -16.09
N LEU A 299 -3.13 -12.07 -14.87
CA LEU A 299 -3.90 -11.75 -13.66
C LEU A 299 -3.87 -10.24 -13.37
N PHE A 300 -2.68 -9.65 -13.42
CA PHE A 300 -2.44 -8.27 -13.05
C PHE A 300 -2.61 -7.28 -14.22
N LYS A 301 -3.52 -7.55 -15.17
CA LYS A 301 -3.71 -6.86 -16.48
C LYS A 301 -3.11 -5.43 -16.53
N SER A 302 -1.92 -5.35 -17.14
CA SER A 302 -1.08 -4.15 -17.32
C SER A 302 -0.85 -3.31 -16.06
N GLY A 303 -0.57 -3.98 -14.93
CA GLY A 303 0.06 -3.43 -13.74
C GLY A 303 -0.46 -2.04 -13.42
N LYS A 304 -1.78 -1.87 -13.34
CA LYS A 304 -2.37 -0.58 -13.04
C LYS A 304 -2.14 -0.31 -11.56
N PHE A 305 -0.89 -0.03 -11.20
CA PHE A 305 -0.46 0.30 -9.84
C PHE A 305 -1.53 1.23 -9.26
N ARG A 306 -1.90 2.30 -9.97
CA ARG A 306 -2.93 3.26 -9.53
C ARG A 306 -4.30 2.69 -9.10
N TYR A 307 -4.80 1.58 -9.64
CA TYR A 307 -6.19 1.14 -9.38
C TYR A 307 -6.31 -0.17 -8.60
N SER A 308 -5.26 -0.98 -8.58
CA SER A 308 -5.29 -2.24 -7.85
C SER A 308 -5.01 -2.07 -6.36
N ASP A 309 -5.57 -2.98 -5.57
CA ASP A 309 -5.33 -3.13 -4.14
C ASP A 309 -4.51 -4.38 -3.84
N VAL A 310 -3.61 -4.28 -2.87
CA VAL A 310 -3.00 -5.44 -2.23
C VAL A 310 -3.11 -5.26 -0.73
N ASN A 311 -3.89 -6.11 -0.08
CA ASN A 311 -4.09 -6.11 1.37
C ASN A 311 -3.60 -7.42 1.99
N ASN A 312 -3.43 -7.40 3.31
CA ASN A 312 -3.11 -8.58 4.12
C ASN A 312 -1.84 -9.32 3.64
N HIS A 313 -0.81 -8.56 3.28
CA HIS A 313 0.43 -9.11 2.81
C HIS A 313 1.15 -9.89 3.93
N VAL A 314 1.55 -11.12 3.62
CA VAL A 314 2.38 -11.97 4.46
C VAL A 314 3.64 -12.33 3.69
N ILE A 315 4.80 -12.24 4.33
CA ILE A 315 6.08 -12.58 3.72
C ILE A 315 6.95 -13.44 4.63
N GLY A 316 7.74 -14.33 4.05
CA GLY A 316 8.76 -15.08 4.78
C GLY A 316 9.62 -15.93 3.88
N MET A 317 10.50 -16.71 4.49
CA MET A 317 11.35 -17.68 3.80
C MET A 317 10.80 -19.09 4.04
N TYR A 318 10.68 -19.88 2.97
CA TYR A 318 10.38 -21.30 3.04
C TYR A 318 11.35 -22.07 2.13
N LYS A 319 12.06 -23.05 2.69
CA LYS A 319 13.12 -23.81 1.99
C LYS A 319 14.08 -22.92 1.16
N ASN A 320 14.58 -21.86 1.78
CA ASN A 320 15.46 -20.86 1.15
C ASN A 320 14.85 -20.05 -0.01
N CYS A 321 13.55 -20.17 -0.28
CA CYS A 321 12.85 -19.31 -1.22
C CYS A 321 12.01 -18.27 -0.49
N LEU A 322 11.97 -17.05 -1.04
CA LEU A 322 11.04 -16.03 -0.59
C LEU A 322 9.62 -16.41 -1.01
N VAL A 323 8.71 -16.45 -0.04
CA VAL A 323 7.29 -16.71 -0.25
C VAL A 323 6.44 -15.53 0.22
N GLN A 324 5.35 -15.28 -0.50
CA GLN A 324 4.44 -14.18 -0.21
C GLN A 324 2.99 -14.62 -0.36
N PHE A 325 2.12 -14.08 0.49
CA PHE A 325 0.68 -14.25 0.40
C PHE A 325 0.00 -12.90 0.49
N TYR A 326 -1.05 -12.67 -0.30
CA TYR A 326 -1.79 -11.42 -0.23
C TYR A 326 -3.15 -11.51 -0.90
N THR A 327 -4.03 -10.59 -0.54
CA THR A 327 -5.32 -10.41 -1.18
C THR A 327 -5.20 -9.30 -2.21
N TYR A 328 -5.43 -9.64 -3.48
CA TYR A 328 -5.36 -8.73 -4.62
C TYR A 328 -6.75 -8.33 -5.11
N ILE A 329 -7.01 -7.03 -5.23
CA ILE A 329 -8.25 -6.51 -5.83
C ILE A 329 -7.88 -5.77 -7.12
N PRO A 330 -8.27 -6.24 -8.32
CA PRO A 330 -7.81 -5.65 -9.57
C PRO A 330 -8.21 -4.18 -9.79
N ASP A 331 -9.44 -3.80 -9.42
CA ASP A 331 -9.92 -2.40 -9.49
C ASP A 331 -10.73 -2.03 -8.25
N ARG A 332 -10.14 -1.21 -7.37
CA ARG A 332 -10.78 -0.69 -6.15
C ARG A 332 -12.07 0.11 -6.39
N ARG A 333 -12.31 0.59 -7.62
CA ARG A 333 -13.51 1.35 -7.98
C ARG A 333 -14.72 0.46 -8.21
N SER A 334 -14.51 -0.82 -8.51
CA SER A 334 -15.58 -1.82 -8.66
C SER A 334 -15.77 -2.59 -7.36
N ARG A 335 -15.92 -1.86 -6.23
CA ARG A 335 -15.95 -2.44 -4.88
C ARG A 335 -17.14 -3.37 -4.60
N TYR A 336 -18.11 -3.41 -5.53
CA TYR A 336 -19.29 -4.26 -5.46
C TYR A 336 -19.32 -5.39 -6.51
N ASP A 337 -18.36 -5.44 -7.45
CA ASP A 337 -18.45 -6.32 -8.62
C ASP A 337 -17.08 -6.87 -9.12
N SER A 338 -16.01 -6.68 -8.35
CA SER A 338 -14.71 -7.30 -8.66
C SER A 338 -14.40 -8.42 -7.68
N ASP A 339 -14.39 -9.66 -8.18
CA ASP A 339 -13.82 -10.80 -7.47
C ASP A 339 -12.34 -10.47 -7.17
N GLY A 340 -12.04 -10.32 -5.88
CA GLY A 340 -10.65 -10.28 -5.41
C GLY A 340 -10.00 -11.64 -5.62
N TYR A 341 -8.69 -11.72 -5.42
CA TYR A 341 -7.93 -12.95 -5.49
C TYR A 341 -7.11 -13.13 -4.22
N VAL A 342 -6.96 -14.36 -3.78
CA VAL A 342 -5.93 -14.73 -2.82
C VAL A 342 -4.75 -15.30 -3.59
N ILE A 343 -3.58 -14.72 -3.36
CA ILE A 343 -2.35 -15.03 -4.08
C ILE A 343 -1.39 -15.74 -3.12
N ALA A 344 -0.78 -16.83 -3.58
CA ALA A 344 0.47 -17.35 -3.07
C ALA A 344 1.54 -17.18 -4.15
N GLN A 345 2.68 -16.63 -3.77
CA GLN A 345 3.74 -16.25 -4.67
C GLN A 345 5.08 -16.77 -4.17
N ALA A 346 5.90 -17.30 -5.07
CA ALA A 346 7.28 -17.68 -4.77
C ALA A 346 8.20 -17.42 -5.95
N ALA A 347 9.46 -17.08 -5.66
CA ALA A 347 10.50 -17.00 -6.69
C ALA A 347 10.88 -18.40 -7.17
N LEU A 348 11.17 -18.53 -8.47
CA LEU A 348 11.54 -19.80 -9.09
C LEU A 348 13.07 -19.94 -9.21
N PRO A 349 13.60 -21.17 -9.09
CA PRO A 349 15.05 -21.43 -9.16
C PRO A 349 15.63 -21.27 -10.57
N LYS A 350 14.77 -21.36 -11.60
CA LYS A 350 15.12 -21.22 -13.01
C LYS A 350 13.98 -20.52 -13.76
N THR A 351 14.31 -20.00 -14.93
CA THR A 351 13.36 -19.24 -15.74
C THR A 351 12.56 -20.15 -16.69
N TYR A 352 11.24 -20.17 -16.53
CA TYR A 352 10.31 -20.92 -17.39
C TYR A 352 9.67 -20.04 -18.49
N GLY A 353 10.07 -18.78 -18.60
CA GLY A 353 9.39 -17.80 -19.46
C GLY A 353 8.05 -17.37 -18.86
N ASN A 354 7.14 -16.88 -19.70
CA ASN A 354 5.80 -16.50 -19.26
C ASN A 354 4.84 -17.65 -19.54
N ILE A 355 4.17 -18.14 -18.50
CA ILE A 355 3.22 -19.25 -18.57
C ILE A 355 1.94 -18.85 -17.86
N PHE A 356 0.80 -19.24 -18.41
CA PHE A 356 -0.51 -19.02 -17.82
C PHE A 356 -1.37 -20.27 -17.99
N VAL A 357 -1.77 -20.86 -16.87
CA VAL A 357 -2.55 -22.10 -16.80
C VAL A 357 -3.82 -21.78 -16.05
N ARG A 358 -4.96 -22.02 -16.68
CA ARG A 358 -6.27 -21.79 -16.06
C ARG A 358 -7.21 -22.96 -16.27
N ARG A 359 -8.09 -23.20 -15.30
CA ARG A 359 -9.18 -24.17 -15.49
C ARG A 359 -10.17 -23.64 -16.53
N LYS A 360 -10.60 -24.49 -17.45
CA LYS A 360 -11.60 -24.16 -18.46
C LYS A 360 -12.93 -23.85 -17.78
N LYS A 361 -13.53 -22.72 -18.12
CA LYS A 361 -14.94 -22.44 -17.80
C LYS A 361 -15.85 -23.26 -18.74
N LYS A 362 -17.05 -23.61 -18.27
CA LYS A 362 -18.06 -24.32 -19.08
C LYS A 362 -18.26 -23.59 -20.42
N TRP A 363 -18.56 -24.33 -21.48
CA TRP A 363 -18.50 -23.80 -22.84
C TRP A 363 -19.38 -22.56 -23.09
N TRP A 364 -20.50 -22.40 -22.38
CA TRP A 364 -21.38 -21.22 -22.42
C TRP A 364 -20.90 -20.02 -21.59
N LEU A 365 -19.91 -20.20 -20.71
CA LEU A 365 -19.25 -19.15 -19.92
C LEU A 365 -17.87 -18.78 -20.50
N ARG A 366 -17.54 -19.26 -21.70
CA ARG A 366 -16.27 -18.96 -22.36
C ARG A 366 -16.29 -17.53 -22.91
N SER A 367 -15.76 -16.60 -22.12
CA SER A 367 -15.15 -15.42 -22.73
C SER A 367 -13.87 -15.89 -23.43
N PHE A 368 -13.85 -15.88 -24.77
CA PHE A 368 -12.66 -16.12 -25.59
C PHE A 368 -11.69 -14.94 -25.42
N GLY A 369 -11.10 -14.83 -24.24
CA GLY A 369 -10.08 -13.84 -23.94
C GLY A 369 -8.76 -14.30 -24.57
N PHE A 370 -8.34 -13.60 -25.62
CA PHE A 370 -6.95 -13.60 -26.06
C PHE A 370 -6.04 -13.31 -24.86
N VAL A 371 -5.07 -14.19 -24.62
CA VAL A 371 -4.08 -14.03 -23.55
C VAL A 371 -2.90 -13.26 -24.15
N LYS A 372 -2.73 -12.00 -23.75
CA LYS A 372 -1.87 -11.05 -24.48
C LYS A 372 -0.43 -11.54 -24.49
N GLY A 373 0.14 -11.71 -25.69
CA GLY A 373 1.54 -12.07 -25.88
C GLY A 373 1.90 -13.53 -25.60
N LEU A 374 0.91 -14.40 -25.36
CA LEU A 374 1.12 -15.84 -25.14
C LEU A 374 0.39 -16.66 -26.22
N ARG A 375 0.97 -17.79 -26.59
CA ARG A 375 0.38 -18.75 -27.53
C ARG A 375 -0.31 -19.85 -26.75
N LYS A 376 -1.47 -20.31 -27.22
CA LYS A 376 -2.13 -21.48 -26.63
C LYS A 376 -1.30 -22.73 -26.94
N ILE A 377 -0.99 -23.51 -25.92
CA ILE A 377 -0.25 -24.76 -26.03
C ILE A 377 -1.19 -25.92 -25.71
N THR A 378 -1.05 -27.01 -26.46
CA THR A 378 -1.73 -28.28 -26.19
C THR A 378 -0.66 -29.26 -25.74
N LEU A 379 -0.81 -29.83 -24.54
CA LEU A 379 0.13 -30.84 -24.03
C LEU A 379 -0.19 -32.21 -24.61
N GLU A 380 0.71 -33.20 -24.45
CA GLU A 380 0.42 -34.58 -24.87
C GLU A 380 -0.63 -35.25 -23.96
N TRP A 381 -0.83 -34.73 -22.75
CA TRP A 381 -1.83 -35.18 -21.80
C TRP A 381 -3.25 -34.70 -22.18
N ARG A 382 -3.98 -35.54 -22.93
CA ARG A 382 -5.31 -35.21 -23.47
C ARG A 382 -6.34 -34.82 -22.41
N GLU A 383 -6.47 -35.60 -21.34
CA GLU A 383 -7.46 -35.38 -20.27
C GLU A 383 -7.23 -34.04 -19.57
N PHE A 384 -5.99 -33.63 -19.38
CA PHE A 384 -5.67 -32.32 -18.85
C PHE A 384 -6.08 -31.20 -19.80
N ASN A 385 -5.81 -31.35 -21.09
CA ASN A 385 -6.24 -30.37 -22.08
C ASN A 385 -7.76 -30.22 -22.09
N ASP A 386 -8.56 -31.22 -21.70
CA ASP A 386 -10.01 -31.10 -21.60
C ASP A 386 -10.45 -30.19 -20.44
N LYS A 387 -9.63 -30.13 -19.38
CA LYS A 387 -9.93 -29.42 -18.13
C LYS A 387 -9.23 -28.07 -18.01
N TYR A 388 -8.07 -27.87 -18.64
CA TYR A 388 -7.25 -26.67 -18.52
C TYR A 388 -6.93 -26.04 -19.88
N ASP A 389 -6.78 -24.72 -19.90
CA ASP A 389 -6.11 -24.01 -20.99
C ASP A 389 -4.69 -23.63 -20.54
N VAL A 390 -3.70 -23.91 -21.39
CA VAL A 390 -2.31 -23.50 -21.19
C VAL A 390 -1.92 -22.49 -22.25
N TYR A 391 -1.29 -21.41 -21.80
CA TYR A 391 -0.71 -20.39 -22.66
C TYR A 391 0.74 -20.16 -22.26
N ALA A 392 1.65 -20.06 -23.21
CA ALA A 392 3.05 -19.82 -22.93
C ALA A 392 3.69 -18.92 -23.98
N SER A 393 4.79 -18.25 -23.60
CA SER A 393 5.66 -17.55 -24.54
C SER A 393 6.53 -18.50 -25.35
N ASP A 394 6.79 -19.70 -24.80
CA ASP A 394 7.68 -20.72 -25.33
C ASP A 394 7.08 -22.10 -25.03
N ALA A 395 6.92 -22.92 -26.08
CA ALA A 395 6.29 -24.24 -25.97
C ALA A 395 7.19 -25.27 -25.28
N GLU A 396 8.51 -25.16 -25.40
CA GLU A 396 9.46 -26.11 -24.81
C GLU A 396 9.64 -25.84 -23.30
N LYS A 397 9.52 -24.58 -22.88
CA LYS A 397 9.65 -24.22 -21.47
C LYS A 397 8.42 -24.58 -20.65
N VAL A 398 7.25 -24.66 -21.26
CA VAL A 398 6.04 -25.06 -20.52
C VAL A 398 5.99 -26.55 -20.26
N THR A 399 6.52 -27.39 -21.14
CA THR A 399 6.59 -28.85 -20.91
C THR A 399 7.60 -29.24 -19.83
N SER A 400 8.55 -28.35 -19.52
CA SER A 400 9.50 -28.52 -18.42
C SER A 400 9.04 -27.90 -17.10
N LEU A 401 7.84 -27.30 -17.03
CA LEU A 401 7.28 -26.79 -15.79
C LEU A 401 6.78 -27.95 -14.92
N GLU A 402 7.48 -28.22 -13.82
CA GLU A 402 7.19 -29.33 -12.90
C GLU A 402 5.78 -29.21 -12.28
N LEU A 403 5.24 -28.00 -12.19
CA LEU A 403 3.87 -27.76 -11.72
C LEU A 403 2.76 -28.21 -12.68
N LEU A 404 3.12 -28.71 -13.87
CA LEU A 404 2.17 -29.37 -14.77
C LEU A 404 2.20 -30.90 -14.65
N HIS A 405 2.94 -31.43 -13.67
CA HIS A 405 2.95 -32.85 -13.37
C HIS A 405 1.55 -33.34 -12.95
N PRO A 406 1.08 -34.52 -13.43
CA PRO A 406 -0.28 -34.97 -13.21
C PRO A 406 -0.71 -35.03 -11.74
N ALA A 407 0.16 -35.54 -10.86
CA ALA A 407 -0.13 -35.66 -9.43
C ALA A 407 -0.46 -34.31 -8.77
N PHE A 408 0.23 -33.24 -9.16
CA PHE A 408 -0.04 -31.90 -8.63
C PHE A 408 -1.34 -31.32 -9.20
N MET A 409 -1.55 -31.44 -10.51
CA MET A 409 -2.73 -30.92 -11.18
C MET A 409 -4.02 -31.62 -10.72
N GLU A 410 -3.97 -32.94 -10.45
CA GLU A 410 -5.09 -33.69 -9.87
C GLU A 410 -5.44 -33.20 -8.46
N LYS A 411 -4.44 -32.87 -7.63
CA LYS A 411 -4.69 -32.26 -6.32
C LYS A 411 -5.35 -30.90 -6.43
N LEU A 412 -4.89 -30.05 -7.36
CA LEU A 412 -5.55 -28.76 -7.63
C LEU A 412 -6.99 -28.93 -8.10
N GLU A 413 -7.28 -29.99 -8.87
CA GLU A 413 -8.64 -30.31 -9.32
C GLU A 413 -9.55 -30.77 -8.18
N ALA A 414 -9.01 -31.50 -7.20
CA ALA A 414 -9.74 -32.00 -6.05
C ALA A 414 -10.16 -30.90 -5.06
N LEU A 415 -9.60 -29.70 -5.17
CA LEU A 415 -9.96 -28.57 -4.32
C LEU A 415 -11.42 -28.11 -4.57
N PRO A 416 -12.13 -27.64 -3.53
CA PRO A 416 -13.50 -27.13 -3.67
C PRO A 416 -13.57 -25.78 -4.40
N PHE A 417 -12.43 -25.22 -4.84
CA PHE A 417 -12.30 -23.97 -5.58
C PHE A 417 -11.24 -24.11 -6.67
N THR A 418 -11.22 -23.16 -7.60
CA THR A 418 -10.26 -23.18 -8.71
C THR A 418 -8.99 -22.42 -8.33
N VAL A 419 -7.85 -23.08 -8.51
CA VAL A 419 -6.51 -22.46 -8.46
C VAL A 419 -5.96 -22.38 -9.88
N ASN A 420 -5.48 -21.20 -10.26
CA ASN A 420 -4.79 -20.97 -11.51
C ASN A 420 -3.31 -20.74 -11.25
N ILE A 421 -2.47 -20.99 -12.26
CA ILE A 421 -1.02 -20.83 -12.19
C ILE A 421 -0.60 -19.78 -13.21
N GLU A 422 0.18 -18.80 -12.77
CA GLU A 422 0.89 -17.90 -13.66
C GLU A 422 2.38 -17.91 -13.32
N VAL A 423 3.22 -17.95 -14.34
CA VAL A 423 4.65 -17.70 -14.22
C VAL A 423 4.97 -16.43 -14.97
N ALA A 424 5.54 -15.45 -14.27
CA ALA A 424 5.96 -14.17 -14.82
C ALA A 424 7.13 -13.61 -14.00
N ASP A 425 8.06 -12.89 -14.63
CA ASP A 425 9.20 -12.26 -13.94
C ASP A 425 9.95 -13.24 -12.99
N ASN A 426 10.23 -14.47 -13.46
CA ASN A 426 10.89 -15.55 -12.68
C ASN A 426 10.18 -15.89 -11.34
N THR A 427 8.87 -15.67 -11.30
CA THR A 427 8.03 -15.84 -10.12
C THR A 427 6.82 -16.66 -10.50
N VAL A 428 6.43 -17.61 -9.65
CA VAL A 428 5.15 -18.30 -9.75
C VAL A 428 4.10 -17.61 -8.89
N TYR A 429 2.90 -17.49 -9.43
CA TYR A 429 1.70 -17.01 -8.78
C TYR A 429 0.64 -18.11 -8.84
N LEU A 430 0.29 -18.65 -7.68
CA LEU A 430 -0.86 -19.52 -7.50
C LEU A 430 -2.00 -18.64 -6.99
N PHE A 431 -3.11 -18.61 -7.69
CA PHE A 431 -4.19 -17.69 -7.33
C PHE A 431 -5.57 -18.31 -7.44
N ALA A 432 -6.41 -17.99 -6.46
CA ALA A 432 -7.81 -18.37 -6.36
C ALA A 432 -8.70 -17.13 -6.22
N GLU A 433 -9.92 -17.20 -6.75
CA GLU A 433 -10.93 -16.15 -6.54
C GLU A 433 -11.29 -16.08 -5.04
N ALA A 434 -11.26 -14.88 -4.46
CA ALA A 434 -11.57 -14.63 -3.06
C ALA A 434 -13.09 -14.62 -2.77
N GLY A 435 -13.93 -14.64 -3.81
CA GLY A 435 -15.40 -14.61 -3.76
C GLY A 435 -15.95 -13.23 -3.43
N ALA A 436 -16.58 -12.56 -4.40
CA ALA A 436 -17.17 -11.22 -4.16
C ALA A 436 -18.47 -11.24 -3.34
N THR A 437 -19.21 -12.35 -3.27
CA THR A 437 -20.51 -12.42 -2.57
C THR A 437 -20.89 -13.85 -2.15
N SER A 438 -21.13 -14.04 -0.85
CA SER A 438 -22.09 -14.95 -0.18
C SER A 438 -22.17 -16.47 -0.46
N LYS A 439 -21.44 -17.10 -1.39
CA LYS A 439 -21.56 -18.58 -1.59
C LYS A 439 -20.28 -19.40 -1.59
N VAL A 440 -19.11 -18.78 -1.74
CA VAL A 440 -17.81 -19.43 -1.55
C VAL A 440 -17.07 -18.63 -0.50
N LYS A 441 -16.74 -19.26 0.63
CA LYS A 441 -15.91 -18.60 1.66
C LYS A 441 -14.56 -18.25 1.00
N PRO A 442 -13.98 -17.06 1.27
CA PRO A 442 -12.66 -16.72 0.75
C PRO A 442 -11.67 -17.83 1.08
N THR A 443 -10.90 -18.27 0.08
CA THR A 443 -9.86 -19.28 0.27
C THR A 443 -8.85 -18.77 1.29
N PRO A 444 -8.63 -19.47 2.42
CA PRO A 444 -7.79 -18.96 3.49
C PRO A 444 -6.31 -19.21 3.17
N TYR A 445 -5.43 -18.36 3.70
CA TYR A 445 -3.98 -18.40 3.44
C TYR A 445 -3.31 -19.73 3.84
N PRO A 446 -3.73 -20.43 4.93
CA PRO A 446 -3.23 -21.77 5.24
C PRO A 446 -3.38 -22.77 4.08
N VAL A 447 -4.53 -22.79 3.41
CA VAL A 447 -4.76 -23.71 2.29
C VAL A 447 -3.85 -23.37 1.11
N MET A 448 -3.68 -22.07 0.81
CA MET A 448 -2.74 -21.61 -0.22
C MET A 448 -1.28 -21.93 0.14
N MET A 449 -0.91 -21.93 1.42
CA MET A 449 0.40 -22.36 1.89
C MET A 449 0.61 -23.85 1.67
N ASP A 450 -0.39 -24.69 1.95
CA ASP A 450 -0.27 -26.13 1.72
C ASP A 450 -0.09 -26.45 0.22
N ILE A 451 -0.86 -25.78 -0.64
CA ILE A 451 -0.68 -25.89 -2.10
C ILE A 451 0.73 -25.45 -2.51
N LEU A 452 1.26 -24.35 -1.93
CA LEU A 452 2.61 -23.88 -2.23
C LEU A 452 3.68 -24.89 -1.76
N LYS A 453 3.51 -25.53 -0.60
CA LYS A 453 4.42 -26.57 -0.09
C LYS A 453 4.45 -27.78 -1.02
N GLU A 454 3.30 -28.16 -1.57
CA GLU A 454 3.21 -29.22 -2.57
C GLU A 454 3.91 -28.82 -3.88
N ALA A 455 3.66 -27.60 -4.37
CA ALA A 455 4.34 -27.05 -5.53
C ALA A 455 5.86 -27.10 -5.38
N PHE A 456 6.39 -26.76 -4.21
CA PHE A 456 7.82 -26.85 -3.90
C PHE A 456 8.34 -28.29 -3.94
N SER A 457 7.55 -29.25 -3.45
CA SER A 457 7.92 -30.66 -3.47
C SER A 457 8.03 -31.19 -4.89
N GLU A 458 7.10 -30.81 -5.78
CA GLU A 458 7.12 -31.16 -7.20
C GLU A 458 8.30 -30.52 -7.95
N MET A 459 8.60 -29.25 -7.63
CA MET A 459 9.78 -28.53 -8.17
C MET A 459 11.11 -29.00 -7.56
N LYS A 460 11.08 -29.93 -6.58
CA LYS A 460 12.25 -30.46 -5.86
C LYS A 460 13.07 -29.36 -5.16
N LEU A 461 12.36 -28.42 -4.53
CA LEU A 461 12.90 -27.34 -3.71
C LEU A 461 12.96 -27.70 -2.22
#